data_AF-A0A4U0FHM6-F1
#
_entry.id   AF-A0A4U0FHM6-F1
#
_cell.length_a   1.000
_cell.length_b   1.000
_cell.length_c   1.000
_cell.angle_alpha   90.00
_cell.angle_beta   90.00
_cell.angle_gamma   90.00
#
_symmetry.space_group_name_H-M   'P 1'
#
loop_
_entity.id
_entity.type
_entity.pdbx_description
1 polymer ?
#
loop_
_entity_poly.entity_id
_entity_poly.type
_entity_poly.pdbx_seq_one_letter_code
_entity_poly.pdbx_strand_id
1 'polypeptide(L)'
;MMKRWLLFGLCFISALLTMPFGISKAAAAPVNSEGSFIQPYVAYSWSVEDWKQELVALKEVGNKLLILQWTADTRSKQTIYPTSIPGLSQEANYEGDPVEKLLTAADALGMQVWLGTNVNDDWYIYHALNKPWLDELFGYSEQMVRELWSNYHQHPSLTGFYFPNEMENCSYQDDTSIANLTAKYASMANLVHEQTGKTISLAPAIWNERNCGQTFEQNSTAWTKTWDGILGGANIDYLIPQDGLGGGYHSVAEVVDWFRLTKEVVDRHPAARLWVDVETFHTVISDPWKAESMVTKDLVDHMTLLKPYVDRIITFSYDHYQAPKLTKTSIFHDAYKHYYTTGQVDTSSPDVPYALKSKVRGTDKLTLSWHGSSDVFYYVIYRDGQAVGRSYTTKFQDNGLKPAATYSYQVEAYSASGYPSELSKAEQVTTAAAAVNLALNKPYTSSLPTHPAYPDTDGQEMTNGKFGAGYFWDQEWQGRNTEGTPLVFSYTVDLGAVQRIDGLSINFFQDLGSAIKLPKSVEYQVSNDNINFTSLGYSPFRQLNFGPTPPDLAPTSYGLLPEKSVKARFVKVIINAANYAWTFTDELLIERYTANGAAGEDSQQQGAEASRDTARGLFDRQPAHHARDNG
;
A
#
# COMPACT_ATOMS: atom_id res chain seq x y z
N MET A 1 3.72 45.57 -84.16
CA MET A 1 4.80 44.58 -84.32
C MET A 1 5.57 44.47 -83.00
N MET A 2 5.54 43.27 -82.40
CA MET A 2 6.48 42.63 -81.45
C MET A 2 7.21 43.45 -80.36
N LYS A 3 6.89 43.16 -79.08
CA LYS A 3 7.70 42.45 -78.02
C LYS A 3 8.84 43.30 -77.43
N ARG A 4 9.08 43.41 -76.11
CA ARG A 4 9.06 42.40 -75.02
C ARG A 4 9.14 43.11 -73.64
N TRP A 5 8.79 42.38 -72.58
CA TRP A 5 8.58 42.76 -71.18
C TRP A 5 9.84 43.01 -70.34
N LEU A 6 9.73 43.82 -69.28
CA LEU A 6 10.46 43.63 -68.00
C LEU A 6 9.81 44.37 -66.80
N LEU A 7 9.64 43.59 -65.72
CA LEU A 7 9.29 43.80 -64.30
C LEU A 7 8.88 45.20 -63.76
N PHE A 8 7.76 45.21 -63.03
CA PHE A 8 7.35 46.27 -62.11
C PHE A 8 7.56 45.83 -60.64
N GLY A 9 8.26 46.66 -59.87
CA GLY A 9 8.20 46.69 -58.41
C GLY A 9 7.78 48.10 -57.99
N LEU A 10 6.80 48.20 -57.09
CA LEU A 10 6.46 49.46 -56.43
C LEU A 10 5.90 49.20 -55.03
N CYS A 11 6.62 49.76 -54.05
CA CYS A 11 6.27 49.86 -52.64
C CYS A 11 4.98 50.67 -52.42
N PHE A 12 4.16 50.25 -51.47
CA PHE A 12 3.11 51.09 -50.88
C PHE A 12 3.28 51.20 -49.36
N ILE A 13 3.12 52.44 -48.90
CA ILE A 13 3.33 52.95 -47.55
C ILE A 13 2.20 52.52 -46.62
N SER A 14 2.59 52.18 -45.38
CA SER A 14 1.79 51.71 -44.26
C SER A 14 0.77 52.74 -43.73
N ALA A 15 -0.49 52.34 -43.60
CA ALA A 15 -1.48 52.97 -42.71
C ALA A 15 -1.77 52.01 -41.56
N LEU A 16 -1.50 52.43 -40.32
CA LEU A 16 -1.84 51.69 -39.10
C LEU A 16 -3.37 51.72 -38.92
N LEU A 17 -4.02 50.55 -39.04
CA LEU A 17 -5.33 50.29 -38.44
C LEU A 17 -5.09 49.73 -37.04
N THR A 18 -5.53 50.43 -36.00
CA THR A 18 -5.66 49.88 -34.65
C THR A 18 -6.79 48.84 -34.64
N MET A 19 -6.44 47.55 -34.54
CA MET A 19 -7.41 46.48 -34.26
C MET A 19 -7.87 46.57 -32.81
N PRO A 20 -9.16 46.34 -32.51
CA PRO A 20 -9.64 46.29 -31.14
C PRO A 20 -9.05 45.05 -30.45
N PHE A 21 -8.68 45.23 -29.19
CA PHE A 21 -8.21 44.19 -28.27
C PHE A 21 -8.99 42.88 -28.48
N GLY A 22 -8.25 41.80 -28.75
CA GLY A 22 -8.79 40.46 -28.78
C GLY A 22 -9.45 40.16 -27.44
N ILE A 23 -10.76 39.92 -27.48
CA ILE A 23 -11.47 39.27 -26.39
C ILE A 23 -10.86 37.87 -26.30
N SER A 24 -10.03 37.66 -25.28
CA SER A 24 -9.62 36.31 -24.87
C SER A 24 -10.91 35.52 -24.65
N LYS A 25 -11.12 34.51 -25.49
CA LYS A 25 -12.17 33.52 -25.27
C LYS A 25 -11.84 32.88 -23.92
N ALA A 26 -12.66 33.14 -22.90
CA ALA A 26 -12.50 32.51 -21.60
C ALA A 26 -12.31 31.00 -21.83
N ALA A 27 -11.22 30.43 -21.30
CA ALA A 27 -11.00 29.00 -21.38
C ALA A 27 -12.24 28.31 -20.80
N ALA A 28 -12.72 27.26 -21.46
CA ALA A 28 -13.80 26.46 -20.90
C ALA A 28 -13.38 26.00 -19.50
N ALA A 29 -14.30 26.05 -18.53
CA ALA A 29 -14.02 25.58 -17.18
C ALA A 29 -13.49 24.13 -17.24
N PRO A 30 -12.48 23.77 -16.42
CA PRO A 30 -11.95 22.42 -16.41
C PRO A 30 -13.04 21.41 -16.08
N VAL A 31 -12.91 20.20 -16.63
CA VAL A 31 -13.73 19.07 -16.21
C VAL A 31 -13.38 18.76 -14.77
N ASN A 32 -14.37 18.74 -13.88
CA ASN A 32 -14.15 18.62 -12.44
C ASN A 32 -15.14 17.65 -11.80
N SER A 33 -14.74 17.09 -10.67
CA SER A 33 -15.67 16.42 -9.76
C SER A 33 -16.60 17.44 -9.08
N GLU A 34 -17.85 17.06 -8.82
CA GLU A 34 -18.81 17.89 -8.06
C GLU A 34 -19.16 17.29 -6.70
N GLY A 35 -18.65 16.12 -6.37
CA GLY A 35 -18.79 15.49 -5.07
C GLY A 35 -17.99 14.22 -4.92
N SER A 36 -18.00 13.67 -3.71
CA SER A 36 -17.23 12.46 -3.39
C SER A 36 -17.95 11.58 -2.38
N PHE A 37 -17.76 10.27 -2.51
CA PHE A 37 -18.19 9.30 -1.50
C PHE A 37 -17.23 9.26 -0.32
N ILE A 38 -17.73 8.97 0.87
CA ILE A 38 -16.88 8.64 2.01
C ILE A 38 -17.47 7.47 2.81
N GLN A 39 -16.62 6.52 3.16
CA GLN A 39 -16.95 5.40 4.03
C GLN A 39 -16.98 5.85 5.49
N PRO A 40 -18.01 5.50 6.27
CA PRO A 40 -18.20 6.08 7.60
C PRO A 40 -17.16 5.66 8.64
N TYR A 41 -16.49 4.50 8.48
CA TYR A 41 -15.52 4.00 9.45
C TYR A 41 -14.32 4.94 9.64
N VAL A 42 -14.04 5.82 8.68
CA VAL A 42 -12.97 6.82 8.83
C VAL A 42 -13.25 7.82 9.94
N ALA A 43 -14.52 7.98 10.32
CA ALA A 43 -15.01 9.00 11.22
C ALA A 43 -15.26 8.51 12.66
N TYR A 44 -14.71 7.35 13.06
CA TYR A 44 -14.89 6.79 14.42
C TYR A 44 -14.69 7.83 15.53
N SER A 45 -13.61 8.60 15.46
CA SER A 45 -13.26 9.63 16.45
C SER A 45 -13.27 11.05 15.88
N TRP A 46 -13.85 11.27 14.70
CA TRP A 46 -13.87 12.61 14.11
C TRP A 46 -14.79 13.54 14.89
N SER A 47 -14.28 14.74 15.18
CA SER A 47 -15.05 15.87 15.69
C SER A 47 -15.75 16.64 14.57
N VAL A 48 -16.58 17.62 14.92
CA VAL A 48 -17.12 18.58 13.93
C VAL A 48 -16.00 19.33 13.21
N GLU A 49 -14.89 19.61 13.89
CA GLU A 49 -13.76 20.32 13.27
C GLU A 49 -12.99 19.43 12.30
N ASP A 50 -12.87 18.13 12.61
CA ASP A 50 -12.31 17.14 11.70
C ASP A 50 -13.14 17.03 10.41
N TRP A 51 -14.47 16.99 10.54
CA TRP A 51 -15.37 17.04 9.39
C TRP A 51 -15.26 18.36 8.61
N LYS A 52 -15.13 19.50 9.29
CA LYS A 52 -14.92 20.79 8.61
C LYS A 52 -13.64 20.80 7.79
N GLN A 53 -12.54 20.26 8.33
CA GLN A 53 -11.27 20.17 7.60
C GLN A 53 -11.43 19.36 6.31
N GLU A 54 -12.08 18.19 6.39
CA GLU A 54 -12.35 17.35 5.22
C GLU A 54 -13.23 18.05 4.19
N LEU A 55 -14.36 18.61 4.62
CA LEU A 55 -15.28 19.33 3.75
C LEU A 55 -14.67 20.59 3.14
N VAL A 56 -13.77 21.28 3.85
CA VAL A 56 -13.00 22.40 3.29
C VAL A 56 -12.10 21.91 2.16
N ALA A 57 -11.37 20.80 2.35
CA ALA A 57 -10.54 20.24 1.28
C ALA A 57 -11.39 19.94 0.03
N LEU A 58 -12.54 19.28 0.17
CA LEU A 58 -13.47 19.06 -0.94
C LEU A 58 -13.89 20.37 -1.63
N LYS A 59 -14.28 21.39 -0.86
CA LYS A 59 -14.70 22.69 -1.42
C LYS A 59 -13.60 23.41 -2.18
N GLU A 60 -12.35 23.31 -1.73
CA GLU A 60 -11.21 23.95 -2.40
C GLU A 60 -11.03 23.47 -3.83
N VAL A 61 -11.53 22.28 -4.16
CA VAL A 61 -11.46 21.67 -5.48
C VAL A 61 -12.82 21.55 -6.15
N GLY A 62 -13.79 22.38 -5.74
CA GLY A 62 -15.07 22.53 -6.43
C GLY A 62 -16.12 21.47 -6.10
N ASN A 63 -15.83 20.50 -5.22
CA ASN A 63 -16.84 19.57 -4.73
C ASN A 63 -17.86 20.31 -3.86
N LYS A 64 -19.14 19.99 -4.07
CA LYS A 64 -20.28 20.57 -3.36
C LYS A 64 -21.09 19.54 -2.59
N LEU A 65 -20.90 18.27 -2.92
CA LEU A 65 -21.63 17.13 -2.38
C LEU A 65 -20.66 16.16 -1.69
N LEU A 66 -21.00 15.74 -0.48
CA LEU A 66 -20.43 14.56 0.16
C LEU A 66 -21.53 13.48 0.22
N ILE A 67 -21.21 12.26 -0.20
CA ILE A 67 -22.11 11.11 -0.06
C ILE A 67 -21.55 10.20 1.02
N LEU A 68 -22.18 10.19 2.19
CA LEU A 68 -21.82 9.23 3.25
C LEU A 68 -22.33 7.85 2.83
N GLN A 69 -21.41 6.95 2.48
CA GLN A 69 -21.75 5.76 1.70
C GLN A 69 -22.80 4.87 2.39
N TRP A 70 -22.76 4.73 3.71
CA TRP A 70 -23.84 4.08 4.47
C TRP A 70 -23.97 4.65 5.87
N THR A 71 -25.14 4.46 6.48
CA THR A 71 -25.38 4.80 7.88
C THR A 71 -25.64 3.57 8.75
N ALA A 72 -25.74 2.39 8.12
CA ALA A 72 -25.90 1.12 8.81
C ALA A 72 -25.30 -0.07 8.05
N ASP A 73 -24.83 -1.06 8.80
CA ASP A 73 -24.56 -2.41 8.34
C ASP A 73 -25.59 -3.37 8.96
N THR A 74 -26.53 -3.81 8.13
CA THR A 74 -27.62 -4.69 8.57
C THR A 74 -27.23 -6.16 8.70
N ARG A 75 -26.05 -6.53 8.21
CA ARG A 75 -25.44 -7.85 8.45
C ARG A 75 -24.88 -7.91 9.86
N SER A 76 -24.10 -6.88 10.22
CA SER A 76 -23.53 -6.72 11.56
C SER A 76 -24.55 -6.20 12.59
N LYS A 77 -25.77 -5.85 12.14
CA LYS A 77 -26.86 -5.28 12.96
C LYS A 77 -26.44 -3.99 13.69
N GLN A 78 -25.66 -3.16 13.00
CA GLN A 78 -25.05 -1.94 13.53
C GLN A 78 -25.44 -0.70 12.72
N THR A 79 -25.61 0.43 13.41
CA THR A 79 -25.70 1.78 12.81
C THR A 79 -24.50 2.61 13.20
N ILE A 80 -24.19 3.64 12.42
CA ILE A 80 -23.13 4.59 12.78
C ILE A 80 -23.66 5.68 13.72
N TYR A 81 -24.99 5.87 13.77
CA TYR A 81 -25.69 6.88 14.53
C TYR A 81 -26.62 6.24 15.59
N PRO A 82 -27.04 6.96 16.64
CA PRO A 82 -28.02 6.45 17.62
C PRO A 82 -29.35 6.09 16.96
N THR A 83 -29.77 4.82 17.07
CA THR A 83 -30.97 4.30 16.40
C THR A 83 -32.00 3.76 17.40
N SER A 84 -33.28 3.85 17.02
CA SER A 84 -34.41 3.19 17.67
C SER A 84 -34.99 2.05 16.82
N ILE A 85 -34.38 1.74 15.66
CA ILE A 85 -34.83 0.66 14.78
C ILE A 85 -34.64 -0.70 15.48
N PRO A 86 -35.70 -1.53 15.59
CA PRO A 86 -35.61 -2.81 16.27
C PRO A 86 -34.52 -3.73 15.71
N GLY A 87 -33.69 -4.26 16.60
CA GLY A 87 -32.62 -5.20 16.26
C GLY A 87 -31.35 -4.56 15.72
N LEU A 88 -31.29 -3.22 15.64
CA LEU A 88 -30.06 -2.49 15.35
C LEU A 88 -29.59 -1.73 16.60
N SER A 89 -28.29 -1.47 16.67
CA SER A 89 -27.68 -0.64 17.71
C SER A 89 -26.51 0.14 17.14
N GLN A 90 -26.20 1.29 17.71
CA GLN A 90 -25.03 2.04 17.28
C GLN A 90 -23.74 1.24 17.56
N GLU A 91 -22.84 1.19 16.58
CA GLU A 91 -21.52 0.59 16.77
C GLU A 91 -20.74 1.35 17.84
N ALA A 92 -20.21 0.61 18.83
CA ALA A 92 -19.59 1.18 20.02
C ALA A 92 -18.27 1.94 19.77
N ASN A 93 -17.67 1.78 18.59
CA ASN A 93 -16.42 2.44 18.22
C ASN A 93 -16.62 3.93 17.87
N TYR A 94 -17.84 4.37 17.54
CA TYR A 94 -18.10 5.77 17.25
C TYR A 94 -18.19 6.59 18.53
N GLU A 95 -17.41 7.67 18.59
CA GLU A 95 -17.45 8.64 19.68
C GLU A 95 -18.63 9.59 19.49
N GLY A 96 -19.82 9.26 20.01
CA GLY A 96 -21.03 10.08 19.86
C GLY A 96 -21.72 9.85 18.51
N ASP A 97 -22.40 10.85 17.95
CA ASP A 97 -23.14 10.73 16.69
C ASP A 97 -22.35 11.32 15.51
N PRO A 98 -21.77 10.50 14.61
CA PRO A 98 -21.01 10.97 13.45
C PRO A 98 -21.89 11.68 12.40
N VAL A 99 -23.16 11.30 12.26
CA VAL A 99 -24.08 11.90 11.27
C VAL A 99 -24.41 13.33 11.68
N GLU A 100 -24.75 13.55 12.95
CA GLU A 100 -24.97 14.90 13.50
C GLU A 100 -23.74 15.80 13.34
N LYS A 101 -22.55 15.26 13.62
CA LYS A 101 -21.29 16.01 13.49
C LYS A 101 -20.99 16.40 12.04
N LEU A 102 -21.21 15.47 11.10
CA LEU A 102 -21.05 15.72 9.67
C LEU A 102 -22.01 16.80 9.20
N LEU A 103 -23.30 16.67 9.50
CA LEU A 103 -24.31 17.62 9.04
C LEU A 103 -24.11 19.01 9.65
N THR A 104 -23.72 19.09 10.94
CA THR A 104 -23.32 20.35 11.58
C THR A 104 -22.14 21.02 10.85
N ALA A 105 -21.12 20.25 10.48
CA ALA A 105 -19.99 20.76 9.71
C ALA A 105 -20.40 21.22 8.30
N ALA A 106 -21.26 20.43 7.64
CA ALA A 106 -21.75 20.70 6.30
C ALA A 106 -22.63 21.96 6.24
N ASP A 107 -23.53 22.15 7.20
CA ASP A 107 -24.34 23.36 7.33
C ASP A 107 -23.47 24.61 7.47
N ALA A 108 -22.46 24.55 8.33
CA ALA A 108 -21.53 25.66 8.54
C ALA A 108 -20.74 26.04 7.28
N LEU A 109 -20.57 25.10 6.36
CA LEU A 109 -19.82 25.27 5.11
C LEU A 109 -20.72 25.41 3.88
N GLY A 110 -22.05 25.26 4.01
CA GLY A 110 -22.96 25.21 2.87
C GLY A 110 -22.68 24.04 1.91
N MET A 111 -22.24 22.90 2.45
CA MET A 111 -22.07 21.64 1.70
C MET A 111 -23.39 20.87 1.64
N GLN A 112 -23.56 20.11 0.56
CA GLN A 112 -24.64 19.14 0.43
C GLN A 112 -24.15 17.79 0.96
N VAL A 113 -25.02 17.09 1.68
CA VAL A 113 -24.79 15.73 2.18
C VAL A 113 -25.92 14.83 1.73
N TRP A 114 -25.55 13.69 1.15
CA TRP A 114 -26.45 12.56 0.96
C TRP A 114 -26.10 11.45 1.94
N LEU A 115 -27.12 10.86 2.56
CA LEU A 115 -26.94 9.78 3.52
C LEU A 115 -27.29 8.44 2.87
N GLY A 116 -26.32 7.53 2.87
CA GLY A 116 -26.52 6.14 2.52
C GLY A 116 -27.43 5.44 3.54
N THR A 117 -28.32 4.55 3.10
CA THR A 117 -29.15 3.74 3.99
C THR A 117 -28.34 2.61 4.65
N ASN A 118 -28.63 1.34 4.32
CA ASN A 118 -27.92 0.18 4.85
C ASN A 118 -27.16 -0.58 3.78
N VAL A 119 -25.96 -1.04 4.16
CA VAL A 119 -25.24 -2.10 3.45
C VAL A 119 -25.56 -3.47 4.06
N ASN A 120 -25.41 -4.50 3.23
CA ASN A 120 -25.35 -5.89 3.64
C ASN A 120 -24.60 -6.72 2.59
N ASP A 121 -23.40 -7.21 2.91
CA ASP A 121 -22.57 -7.98 1.97
C ASP A 121 -23.21 -9.30 1.50
N ASP A 122 -24.21 -9.84 2.21
CA ASP A 122 -24.96 -11.00 1.74
C ASP A 122 -25.79 -10.68 0.47
N TRP A 123 -25.82 -9.41 0.04
CA TRP A 123 -26.32 -8.94 -1.27
C TRP A 123 -25.72 -9.72 -2.45
N TYR A 124 -24.43 -10.05 -2.37
CA TYR A 124 -23.72 -10.81 -3.41
C TYR A 124 -23.96 -12.33 -3.33
N ILE A 125 -24.83 -12.79 -2.42
CA ILE A 125 -25.19 -14.20 -2.24
C ILE A 125 -26.65 -14.42 -2.59
N TYR A 126 -27.55 -13.61 -2.02
CA TYR A 126 -28.99 -13.86 -2.10
C TYR A 126 -29.67 -13.18 -3.31
N HIS A 127 -29.09 -12.08 -3.81
CA HIS A 127 -29.56 -11.30 -4.96
C HIS A 127 -31.08 -11.04 -4.98
N ALA A 128 -31.63 -10.70 -6.16
CA ALA A 128 -33.02 -10.28 -6.31
C ALA A 128 -34.06 -11.42 -6.28
N LEU A 129 -33.63 -12.69 -6.38
CA LEU A 129 -34.54 -13.84 -6.40
C LEU A 129 -34.90 -14.34 -4.99
N ASN A 130 -34.06 -14.07 -3.98
CA ASN A 130 -34.41 -14.37 -2.59
C ASN A 130 -35.34 -13.28 -2.02
N LYS A 131 -36.62 -13.36 -2.38
CA LYS A 131 -37.61 -12.33 -2.03
C LYS A 131 -37.71 -12.05 -0.52
N PRO A 132 -37.75 -13.03 0.39
CA PRO A 132 -37.81 -12.74 1.83
C PRO A 132 -36.61 -11.92 2.33
N TRP A 133 -35.40 -12.25 1.86
CA TRP A 133 -34.19 -11.52 2.22
C TRP A 133 -34.20 -10.10 1.63
N LEU A 134 -34.58 -9.97 0.36
CA LEU A 134 -34.73 -8.67 -0.31
C LEU A 134 -35.79 -7.79 0.37
N ASP A 135 -36.89 -8.40 0.81
CA ASP A 135 -37.95 -7.71 1.57
C ASP A 135 -37.42 -7.18 2.92
N GLU A 136 -36.62 -7.97 3.64
CA GLU A 136 -35.99 -7.55 4.89
C GLU A 136 -34.98 -6.40 4.69
N LEU A 137 -34.09 -6.53 3.69
CA LEU A 137 -33.08 -5.52 3.38
C LEU A 137 -33.71 -4.15 3.10
N PHE A 138 -34.70 -4.13 2.20
CA PHE A 138 -35.40 -2.90 1.86
C PHE A 138 -36.30 -2.41 3.01
N GLY A 139 -36.86 -3.30 3.82
CA GLY A 139 -37.59 -2.94 5.03
C GLY A 139 -36.72 -2.18 6.05
N TYR A 140 -35.43 -2.52 6.15
CA TYR A 140 -34.48 -1.71 6.94
C TYR A 140 -34.20 -0.35 6.28
N SER A 141 -33.95 -0.31 4.97
CA SER A 141 -33.77 0.94 4.23
C SER A 141 -34.94 1.91 4.40
N GLU A 142 -36.18 1.43 4.31
CA GLU A 142 -37.38 2.25 4.49
C GLU A 142 -37.49 2.81 5.92
N GLN A 143 -37.19 2.00 6.94
CA GLN A 143 -37.14 2.46 8.34
C GLN A 143 -36.05 3.52 8.55
N MET A 144 -34.88 3.33 7.95
CA MET A 144 -33.76 4.28 8.05
C MET A 144 -34.07 5.61 7.39
N VAL A 145 -34.66 5.64 6.20
CA VAL A 145 -35.05 6.92 5.57
C VAL A 145 -35.96 7.72 6.51
N ARG A 146 -36.93 7.06 7.15
CA ARG A 146 -37.85 7.71 8.11
C ARG A 146 -37.11 8.21 9.36
N GLU A 147 -36.26 7.37 9.94
CA GLU A 147 -35.53 7.71 11.17
C GLU A 147 -34.49 8.81 10.93
N LEU A 148 -33.65 8.68 9.89
CA LEU A 148 -32.67 9.68 9.51
C LEU A 148 -33.34 11.02 9.21
N TRP A 149 -34.45 11.03 8.47
CA TRP A 149 -35.18 12.27 8.22
C TRP A 149 -35.74 12.85 9.53
N SER A 150 -36.40 12.03 10.35
CA SER A 150 -36.93 12.49 11.65
C SER A 150 -35.84 13.11 12.52
N ASN A 151 -34.67 12.48 12.59
CA ASN A 151 -33.57 12.91 13.46
C ASN A 151 -32.80 14.12 12.92
N TYR A 152 -32.70 14.28 11.60
CA TYR A 152 -31.74 15.20 10.99
C TYR A 152 -32.32 16.19 9.96
N HIS A 153 -33.63 16.21 9.69
CA HIS A 153 -34.26 17.13 8.72
C HIS A 153 -34.04 18.62 8.99
N GLN A 154 -33.69 19.00 10.22
CA GLN A 154 -33.35 20.38 10.58
C GLN A 154 -32.09 20.88 9.87
N HIS A 155 -31.22 19.98 9.40
CA HIS A 155 -29.99 20.32 8.70
C HIS A 155 -30.28 20.60 7.22
N PRO A 156 -30.17 21.86 6.74
CA PRO A 156 -30.35 22.15 5.32
C PRO A 156 -29.32 21.44 4.43
N SER A 157 -28.16 21.03 4.96
CA SER A 157 -27.18 20.22 4.23
C SER A 157 -27.70 18.84 3.84
N LEU A 158 -28.69 18.28 4.55
CA LEU A 158 -29.31 17.00 4.18
C LEU A 158 -30.18 17.17 2.93
N THR A 159 -29.65 16.75 1.79
CA THR A 159 -30.24 17.06 0.46
C THR A 159 -30.65 15.83 -0.33
N GLY A 160 -30.32 14.63 0.12
CA GLY A 160 -30.63 13.39 -0.60
C GLY A 160 -30.27 12.14 0.17
N PHE A 161 -30.63 11.00 -0.42
CA PHE A 161 -30.36 9.67 0.08
C PHE A 161 -29.67 8.84 -0.99
N TYR A 162 -28.82 7.93 -0.54
CA TYR A 162 -28.11 6.99 -1.40
C TYR A 162 -28.48 5.57 -0.97
N PHE A 163 -28.71 4.68 -1.93
CA PHE A 163 -28.88 3.26 -1.64
C PHE A 163 -27.58 2.51 -1.95
N PRO A 164 -26.91 1.94 -0.94
CA PRO A 164 -25.50 1.57 -1.06
C PRO A 164 -25.21 0.15 -1.51
N ASN A 165 -26.23 -0.70 -1.69
CA ASN A 165 -25.98 -2.05 -2.17
C ASN A 165 -25.72 -1.98 -3.68
N GLU A 166 -24.45 -2.15 -4.04
CA GLU A 166 -23.92 -1.96 -5.38
C GLU A 166 -24.40 -3.09 -6.28
N MET A 167 -25.45 -2.81 -7.06
CA MET A 167 -25.93 -3.76 -8.05
C MET A 167 -24.87 -3.90 -9.15
N GLU A 168 -24.42 -5.13 -9.37
CA GLU A 168 -23.45 -5.46 -10.41
C GLU A 168 -24.15 -5.96 -11.71
N ASN A 169 -23.43 -6.03 -12.83
CA ASN A 169 -23.99 -6.27 -14.16
C ASN A 169 -24.27 -7.76 -14.50
N CYS A 170 -23.84 -8.71 -13.68
CA CYS A 170 -23.87 -10.15 -13.95
C CYS A 170 -25.12 -10.86 -13.39
N SER A 171 -25.62 -10.50 -12.20
CA SER A 171 -26.63 -11.33 -11.49
C SER A 171 -28.09 -10.98 -11.75
N TYR A 172 -28.39 -9.82 -12.35
CA TYR A 172 -29.75 -9.25 -12.38
C TYR A 172 -30.34 -9.15 -13.80
N GLN A 173 -30.25 -10.25 -14.57
CA GLN A 173 -30.49 -10.22 -16.03
C GLN A 173 -31.87 -10.76 -16.45
N ASP A 174 -32.49 -11.58 -15.59
CA ASP A 174 -33.79 -12.18 -15.86
C ASP A 174 -34.97 -11.26 -15.47
N ASP A 175 -36.12 -11.46 -16.13
CA ASP A 175 -37.29 -10.59 -15.94
C ASP A 175 -37.84 -10.58 -14.51
N THR A 176 -37.65 -11.67 -13.76
CA THR A 176 -38.14 -11.78 -12.37
C THR A 176 -37.27 -10.97 -11.44
N SER A 177 -35.94 -11.07 -11.58
CA SER A 177 -34.98 -10.24 -10.85
C SER A 177 -35.22 -8.76 -11.10
N ILE A 178 -35.40 -8.36 -12.37
CA ILE A 178 -35.70 -6.98 -12.76
C ILE A 178 -37.01 -6.52 -12.09
N ALA A 179 -38.10 -7.29 -12.22
CA ALA A 179 -39.39 -6.91 -11.63
C ALA A 179 -39.33 -6.76 -10.10
N ASN A 180 -38.64 -7.68 -9.40
CA ASN A 180 -38.47 -7.61 -7.95
C ASN A 180 -37.71 -6.35 -7.53
N LEU A 181 -36.60 -6.03 -8.20
CA LEU A 181 -35.82 -4.83 -7.92
C LEU A 181 -36.58 -3.55 -8.26
N THR A 182 -37.23 -3.49 -9.42
CA THR A 182 -38.06 -2.34 -9.81
C THR A 182 -39.10 -2.04 -8.74
N ALA A 183 -39.80 -3.05 -8.23
CA ALA A 183 -40.79 -2.85 -7.16
C ALA A 183 -40.17 -2.29 -5.87
N LYS A 184 -38.98 -2.75 -5.50
CA LYS A 184 -38.26 -2.27 -4.31
C LYS A 184 -37.72 -0.86 -4.46
N TYR A 185 -37.08 -0.55 -5.59
CA TYR A 185 -36.60 0.79 -5.89
C TYR A 185 -37.75 1.79 -6.04
N ALA A 186 -38.89 1.39 -6.60
CA ALA A 186 -40.07 2.24 -6.67
C ALA A 186 -40.61 2.57 -5.27
N SER A 187 -40.68 1.59 -4.36
CA SER A 187 -41.08 1.82 -2.96
C SER A 187 -40.16 2.84 -2.28
N MET A 188 -38.84 2.66 -2.42
CA MET A 188 -37.83 3.55 -1.85
C MET A 188 -37.88 4.96 -2.42
N ALA A 189 -37.96 5.09 -3.76
CA ALA A 189 -38.03 6.39 -4.41
C ALA A 189 -39.28 7.17 -3.97
N ASN A 190 -40.45 6.53 -4.02
CA ASN A 190 -41.69 7.13 -3.56
C ASN A 190 -41.60 7.54 -2.09
N LEU A 191 -41.05 6.67 -1.23
CA LEU A 191 -40.85 6.99 0.19
C LEU A 191 -39.99 8.24 0.38
N VAL A 192 -38.82 8.30 -0.27
CA VAL A 192 -37.90 9.43 -0.17
C VAL A 192 -38.58 10.71 -0.68
N HIS A 193 -39.19 10.66 -1.85
CA HIS A 193 -39.87 11.81 -2.45
C HIS A 193 -41.03 12.32 -1.59
N GLU A 194 -41.90 11.43 -1.10
CA GLU A 194 -43.09 11.79 -0.34
C GLU A 194 -42.79 12.24 1.08
N GLN A 195 -41.84 11.59 1.78
CA GLN A 195 -41.55 11.90 3.19
C GLN A 195 -40.59 13.08 3.34
N THR A 196 -39.66 13.24 2.39
CA THR A 196 -38.52 14.15 2.57
C THR A 196 -38.46 15.25 1.51
N GLY A 197 -39.08 15.02 0.35
CA GLY A 197 -38.95 15.91 -0.82
C GLY A 197 -37.51 16.00 -1.36
N LYS A 198 -36.63 15.05 -0.99
CA LYS A 198 -35.23 14.98 -1.38
C LYS A 198 -35.02 13.97 -2.51
N THR A 199 -33.80 13.90 -3.03
CA THR A 199 -33.46 13.02 -4.14
C THR A 199 -32.95 11.66 -3.67
N ILE A 200 -33.06 10.64 -4.52
CA ILE A 200 -32.49 9.31 -4.31
C ILE A 200 -31.50 8.94 -5.44
N SER A 201 -30.39 8.32 -5.07
CA SER A 201 -29.38 7.84 -6.01
C SER A 201 -29.01 6.37 -5.83
N LEU A 202 -28.56 5.76 -6.92
CA LEU A 202 -27.99 4.42 -6.99
C LEU A 202 -26.60 4.49 -7.62
N ALA A 203 -25.63 3.74 -7.11
CA ALA A 203 -24.28 3.66 -7.68
C ALA A 203 -23.91 2.21 -7.97
N PRO A 204 -24.32 1.67 -9.13
CA PRO A 204 -24.04 0.28 -9.48
C PRO A 204 -22.61 0.07 -9.93
N ALA A 205 -22.13 -1.16 -9.77
CA ALA A 205 -20.82 -1.59 -10.23
C ALA A 205 -20.92 -2.20 -11.64
N ILE A 206 -19.91 -1.95 -12.46
CA ILE A 206 -19.72 -2.63 -13.73
C ILE A 206 -18.52 -3.54 -13.54
N TRP A 207 -18.76 -4.85 -13.54
CA TRP A 207 -17.71 -5.86 -13.43
C TRP A 207 -17.29 -6.34 -14.81
N ASN A 208 -16.04 -6.81 -14.88
CA ASN A 208 -15.45 -7.30 -16.11
C ASN A 208 -15.89 -8.73 -16.48
N GLU A 209 -15.59 -9.13 -17.72
CA GLU A 209 -15.96 -10.44 -18.26
C GLU A 209 -15.48 -11.62 -17.39
N ARG A 210 -14.30 -11.48 -16.76
CA ARG A 210 -13.74 -12.53 -15.89
C ARG A 210 -14.58 -12.72 -14.64
N ASN A 211 -15.03 -11.62 -14.03
CA ASN A 211 -15.85 -11.66 -12.83
C ASN A 211 -17.26 -12.17 -13.14
N CYS A 212 -17.84 -11.78 -14.27
CA CYS A 212 -19.16 -12.27 -14.68
C CYS A 212 -19.16 -13.69 -15.28
N GLY A 213 -18.05 -14.13 -15.86
CA GLY A 213 -18.04 -15.32 -16.73
C GLY A 213 -18.88 -15.15 -18.01
N GLN A 214 -19.06 -13.91 -18.48
CA GLN A 214 -19.90 -13.54 -19.62
C GLN A 214 -19.18 -12.54 -20.52
N THR A 215 -19.49 -12.52 -21.83
CA THR A 215 -18.89 -11.56 -22.77
C THR A 215 -19.45 -10.15 -22.58
N PHE A 216 -18.73 -9.15 -23.08
CA PHE A 216 -19.18 -7.76 -23.12
C PHE A 216 -20.58 -7.65 -23.74
N GLU A 217 -20.82 -8.29 -24.89
CA GLU A 217 -22.12 -8.25 -25.58
C GLU A 217 -23.27 -8.80 -24.74
N GLN A 218 -23.04 -9.92 -24.02
CA GLN A 218 -24.02 -10.50 -23.12
C GLN A 218 -24.33 -9.56 -21.96
N ASN A 219 -23.28 -9.11 -21.26
CA ASN A 219 -23.40 -8.21 -20.11
C ASN A 219 -24.03 -6.87 -20.50
N SER A 220 -23.63 -6.27 -21.62
CA SER A 220 -24.13 -4.97 -22.06
C SER A 220 -25.60 -5.04 -22.49
N THR A 221 -26.01 -6.15 -23.11
CA THR A 221 -27.42 -6.40 -23.46
C THR A 221 -28.26 -6.57 -22.20
N ALA A 222 -27.78 -7.34 -21.22
CA ALA A 222 -28.47 -7.52 -19.95
C ALA A 222 -28.56 -6.21 -19.16
N TRP A 223 -27.45 -5.49 -19.03
CA TRP A 223 -27.38 -4.20 -18.34
C TRP A 223 -28.39 -3.18 -18.88
N THR A 224 -28.42 -3.01 -20.22
CA THR A 224 -29.35 -2.06 -20.84
C THR A 224 -30.80 -2.45 -20.62
N LYS A 225 -31.14 -3.74 -20.69
CA LYS A 225 -32.47 -4.27 -20.36
C LYS A 225 -32.84 -4.02 -18.89
N THR A 226 -31.94 -4.32 -17.97
CA THR A 226 -32.16 -4.19 -16.52
C THR A 226 -32.43 -2.75 -16.13
N TRP A 227 -31.60 -1.82 -16.58
CA TRP A 227 -31.78 -0.40 -16.27
C TRP A 227 -32.98 0.22 -16.98
N ASP A 228 -33.31 -0.21 -18.19
CA ASP A 228 -34.52 0.24 -18.87
C ASP A 228 -35.79 -0.16 -18.09
N GLY A 229 -35.81 -1.39 -17.57
CA GLY A 229 -36.90 -1.89 -16.73
C GLY A 229 -36.99 -1.23 -15.36
N ILE A 230 -35.85 -0.96 -14.70
CA ILE A 230 -35.82 -0.30 -13.38
C ILE A 230 -36.22 1.17 -13.51
N LEU A 231 -35.57 1.94 -14.40
CA LEU A 231 -35.85 3.37 -14.56
C LEU A 231 -37.25 3.63 -15.13
N GLY A 232 -37.80 2.69 -15.91
CA GLY A 232 -39.18 2.78 -16.39
C GLY A 232 -40.25 2.53 -15.32
N GLY A 233 -39.89 1.91 -14.19
CA GLY A 233 -40.84 1.57 -13.13
C GLY A 233 -40.55 2.21 -11.77
N ALA A 234 -39.38 2.80 -11.57
CA ALA A 234 -38.98 3.47 -10.34
C ALA A 234 -38.48 4.90 -10.64
N ASN A 235 -38.97 5.88 -9.89
CA ASN A 235 -38.62 7.29 -10.06
C ASN A 235 -37.26 7.61 -9.42
N ILE A 236 -36.18 7.02 -9.94
CA ILE A 236 -34.82 7.26 -9.44
C ILE A 236 -34.25 8.55 -10.06
N ASP A 237 -33.79 9.48 -9.24
CA ASP A 237 -33.28 10.77 -9.71
C ASP A 237 -31.90 10.63 -10.37
N TYR A 238 -31.01 9.84 -9.76
CA TYR A 238 -29.61 9.74 -10.19
C TYR A 238 -29.14 8.29 -10.27
N LEU A 239 -28.70 7.90 -11.46
CA LEU A 239 -27.92 6.68 -11.68
C LEU A 239 -26.45 7.08 -11.80
N ILE A 240 -25.59 6.49 -10.95
CA ILE A 240 -24.18 6.88 -10.79
C ILE A 240 -23.28 5.65 -10.94
N PRO A 241 -23.16 5.03 -12.13
CA PRO A 241 -22.34 3.85 -12.29
C PRO A 241 -20.87 4.14 -11.96
N GLN A 242 -20.20 3.18 -11.32
CA GLN A 242 -18.76 3.18 -11.12
C GLN A 242 -18.04 2.96 -12.46
N ASP A 243 -16.94 3.69 -12.70
CA ASP A 243 -16.17 3.55 -13.94
C ASP A 243 -15.34 2.25 -14.03
N GLY A 244 -14.98 1.68 -12.87
CA GLY A 244 -14.20 0.45 -12.74
C GLY A 244 -12.78 0.55 -13.28
N LEU A 245 -12.29 1.75 -13.60
CA LEU A 245 -10.94 1.96 -14.12
C LEU A 245 -9.89 1.89 -13.01
N GLY A 246 -10.20 2.41 -11.82
CA GLY A 246 -9.32 2.34 -10.66
C GLY A 246 -9.21 0.94 -10.09
N GLY A 247 -10.30 0.18 -10.10
CA GLY A 247 -10.35 -1.26 -9.80
C GLY A 247 -9.56 -2.12 -10.78
N GLY A 248 -9.27 -1.60 -11.98
CA GLY A 248 -8.65 -2.36 -13.08
C GLY A 248 -9.61 -3.35 -13.74
N TYR A 249 -10.91 -3.11 -13.66
CA TYR A 249 -11.93 -3.98 -14.25
C TYR A 249 -12.00 -3.78 -15.77
N HIS A 250 -11.92 -2.54 -16.25
CA HIS A 250 -12.13 -2.23 -17.66
C HIS A 250 -10.91 -1.59 -18.32
N SER A 251 -10.83 -1.76 -19.64
CA SER A 251 -9.96 -0.91 -20.46
C SER A 251 -10.62 0.46 -20.70
N VAL A 252 -9.81 1.47 -21.01
CA VAL A 252 -10.27 2.82 -21.39
C VAL A 252 -11.27 2.79 -22.57
N ALA A 253 -11.11 1.85 -23.50
CA ALA A 253 -12.04 1.75 -24.64
C ALA A 253 -13.41 1.17 -24.21
N GLU A 254 -13.39 0.18 -23.32
CA GLU A 254 -14.59 -0.54 -22.90
C GLU A 254 -15.51 0.34 -22.03
N VAL A 255 -14.93 1.14 -21.13
CA VAL A 255 -15.72 2.03 -20.25
C VAL A 255 -16.51 3.07 -21.06
N VAL A 256 -15.98 3.55 -22.18
CA VAL A 256 -16.68 4.49 -23.07
C VAL A 256 -17.95 3.85 -23.64
N ASP A 257 -17.89 2.60 -24.06
CA ASP A 257 -19.07 1.89 -24.58
C ASP A 257 -20.10 1.62 -23.48
N TRP A 258 -19.67 1.26 -22.27
CA TRP A 258 -20.57 1.13 -21.12
C TRP A 258 -21.34 2.42 -20.83
N PHE A 259 -20.67 3.57 -20.79
CA PHE A 259 -21.32 4.86 -20.53
C PHE A 259 -22.17 5.36 -21.70
N ARG A 260 -21.76 5.09 -22.95
CA ARG A 260 -22.59 5.38 -24.13
C ARG A 260 -23.91 4.60 -24.08
N LEU A 261 -23.86 3.29 -23.84
CA LEU A 261 -25.05 2.44 -23.75
C LEU A 261 -25.93 2.81 -22.56
N THR A 262 -25.33 3.11 -21.41
CA THR A 262 -26.09 3.57 -20.24
C THR A 262 -26.78 4.90 -20.51
N LYS A 263 -26.12 5.84 -21.19
CA LYS A 263 -26.73 7.09 -21.62
C LYS A 263 -27.94 6.88 -22.53
N GLU A 264 -27.84 5.99 -23.52
CA GLU A 264 -28.96 5.66 -24.41
C GLU A 264 -30.18 5.11 -23.64
N VAL A 265 -29.96 4.38 -22.54
CA VAL A 265 -31.04 3.95 -21.64
C VAL A 265 -31.59 5.13 -20.85
N VAL A 266 -30.74 5.89 -20.15
CA VAL A 266 -31.18 7.01 -19.29
C VAL A 266 -31.90 8.10 -20.08
N ASP A 267 -31.47 8.40 -21.32
CA ASP A 267 -32.13 9.40 -22.19
C ASP A 267 -33.59 9.02 -22.53
N ARG A 268 -34.00 7.75 -22.38
CA ARG A 268 -35.39 7.30 -22.52
C ARG A 268 -36.24 7.53 -21.26
N HIS A 269 -35.61 7.81 -20.11
CA HIS A 269 -36.23 7.96 -18.80
C HIS A 269 -35.98 9.37 -18.23
N PRO A 270 -36.77 10.39 -18.62
CA PRO A 270 -36.44 11.80 -18.38
C PRO A 270 -36.40 12.24 -16.90
N ALA A 271 -36.94 11.41 -16.01
CA ALA A 271 -36.88 11.61 -14.56
C ALA A 271 -35.48 11.31 -13.98
N ALA A 272 -34.72 10.43 -14.64
CA ALA A 272 -33.38 10.06 -14.23
C ALA A 272 -32.31 10.94 -14.88
N ARG A 273 -31.17 11.06 -14.22
CA ARG A 273 -29.94 11.68 -14.73
C ARG A 273 -28.79 10.71 -14.59
N LEU A 274 -27.91 10.69 -15.59
CA LEU A 274 -26.72 9.85 -15.58
C LEU A 274 -25.55 10.66 -15.06
N TRP A 275 -25.02 10.27 -13.90
CA TRP A 275 -23.72 10.73 -13.40
C TRP A 275 -22.73 9.57 -13.50
N VAL A 276 -21.47 9.84 -13.17
CA VAL A 276 -20.43 8.80 -13.03
C VAL A 276 -19.79 8.91 -11.67
N ASP A 277 -19.42 7.76 -11.11
CA ASP A 277 -18.47 7.65 -10.02
C ASP A 277 -17.09 7.29 -10.59
N VAL A 278 -16.19 8.27 -10.68
CA VAL A 278 -14.81 8.10 -11.15
C VAL A 278 -13.94 7.67 -9.97
N GLU A 279 -13.36 6.48 -10.08
CA GLU A 279 -12.46 5.98 -9.05
C GLU A 279 -11.15 6.79 -9.01
N THR A 280 -10.77 7.30 -7.85
CA THR A 280 -9.56 8.16 -7.69
C THR A 280 -8.34 7.39 -7.18
N PHE A 281 -8.34 6.07 -7.41
CA PHE A 281 -7.31 5.15 -6.95
C PHE A 281 -6.91 4.16 -8.05
N HIS A 282 -5.84 3.42 -7.83
CA HIS A 282 -5.48 2.23 -8.61
C HIS A 282 -5.26 1.04 -7.69
N THR A 283 -5.78 -0.13 -8.07
CA THR A 283 -5.43 -1.38 -7.41
C THR A 283 -3.98 -1.75 -7.68
N VAL A 284 -3.27 -2.16 -6.62
CA VAL A 284 -1.87 -2.58 -6.72
C VAL A 284 -1.85 -4.02 -7.22
N ILE A 285 -1.23 -4.27 -8.37
CA ILE A 285 -1.24 -5.56 -9.10
C ILE A 285 -0.88 -6.78 -8.23
N SER A 286 -0.08 -6.61 -7.17
CA SER A 286 0.30 -7.70 -6.26
C SER A 286 -0.73 -8.02 -5.17
N ASP A 287 -1.71 -7.14 -4.93
CA ASP A 287 -2.72 -7.29 -3.89
C ASP A 287 -3.99 -6.50 -4.30
N PRO A 288 -5.03 -7.17 -4.83
CA PRO A 288 -6.22 -6.50 -5.34
C PRO A 288 -7.01 -5.77 -4.25
N TRP A 289 -6.70 -6.00 -2.97
CA TRP A 289 -7.32 -5.30 -1.84
C TRP A 289 -6.54 -4.07 -1.39
N LYS A 290 -5.41 -3.77 -2.04
CA LYS A 290 -4.63 -2.56 -1.80
C LYS A 290 -4.81 -1.60 -2.95
N ALA A 291 -5.22 -0.39 -2.60
CA ALA A 291 -5.40 0.72 -3.52
C ALA A 291 -4.42 1.85 -3.18
N GLU A 292 -3.94 2.54 -4.20
CA GLU A 292 -3.10 3.73 -4.09
C GLU A 292 -3.76 4.90 -4.78
N SER A 293 -3.43 6.12 -4.37
CA SER A 293 -3.92 7.34 -5.02
C SER A 293 -3.60 7.38 -6.51
N MET A 294 -4.60 7.71 -7.31
CA MET A 294 -4.43 8.03 -8.73
C MET A 294 -3.76 9.40 -8.88
N VAL A 295 -2.79 9.50 -9.78
CA VAL A 295 -2.12 10.77 -10.09
C VAL A 295 -3.05 11.71 -10.84
N THR A 296 -2.88 13.02 -10.67
CA THR A 296 -3.81 14.02 -11.21
C THR A 296 -3.99 13.91 -12.73
N LYS A 297 -2.93 13.62 -13.48
CA LYS A 297 -3.04 13.46 -14.94
C LYS A 297 -4.04 12.36 -15.32
N ASP A 298 -3.94 11.18 -14.70
CA ASP A 298 -4.79 10.04 -15.05
C ASP A 298 -6.23 10.26 -14.59
N LEU A 299 -6.42 10.86 -13.41
CA LEU A 299 -7.75 11.27 -12.93
C LEU A 299 -8.42 12.27 -13.89
N VAL A 300 -7.68 13.26 -14.38
CA VAL A 300 -8.18 14.24 -15.35
C VAL A 300 -8.51 13.57 -16.69
N ASP A 301 -7.70 12.62 -17.14
CA ASP A 301 -7.95 11.86 -18.36
C ASP A 301 -9.25 11.05 -18.24
N HIS A 302 -9.49 10.36 -17.12
CA HIS A 302 -10.72 9.60 -16.87
C HIS A 302 -11.97 10.50 -16.84
N MET A 303 -11.91 11.60 -16.09
CA MET A 303 -13.02 12.56 -16.02
C MET A 303 -13.33 13.15 -17.40
N THR A 304 -12.29 13.54 -18.16
CA THR A 304 -12.45 14.13 -19.49
C THR A 304 -13.04 13.14 -20.48
N LEU A 305 -12.63 11.87 -20.40
CA LEU A 305 -13.13 10.77 -21.23
C LEU A 305 -14.64 10.57 -21.07
N LEU A 306 -15.14 10.59 -19.83
CA LEU A 306 -16.53 10.23 -19.51
C LEU A 306 -17.48 11.43 -19.53
N LYS A 307 -16.98 12.66 -19.38
CA LYS A 307 -17.79 13.89 -19.36
C LYS A 307 -18.82 14.03 -20.49
N PRO A 308 -18.57 13.59 -21.74
CA PRO A 308 -19.57 13.67 -22.82
C PRO A 308 -20.82 12.82 -22.61
N TYR A 309 -20.76 11.78 -21.77
CA TYR A 309 -21.84 10.81 -21.57
C TYR A 309 -22.67 11.10 -20.31
N VAL A 310 -22.19 11.96 -19.43
CA VAL A 310 -22.75 12.15 -18.09
C VAL A 310 -23.02 13.62 -17.79
N ASP A 311 -24.07 13.86 -17.01
CA ASP A 311 -24.43 15.20 -16.57
C ASP A 311 -23.42 15.74 -15.54
N ARG A 312 -23.00 14.89 -14.60
CA ARG A 312 -22.02 15.21 -13.55
C ARG A 312 -21.05 14.07 -13.26
N ILE A 313 -19.96 14.43 -12.61
CA ILE A 313 -18.91 13.53 -12.15
C ILE A 313 -18.86 13.62 -10.62
N ILE A 314 -18.91 12.46 -9.97
CA ILE A 314 -18.64 12.23 -8.54
C ILE A 314 -17.42 11.30 -8.49
N THR A 315 -16.79 11.16 -7.32
CA THR A 315 -15.61 10.32 -7.16
C THR A 315 -15.70 9.34 -5.99
N PHE A 316 -15.08 8.16 -6.18
CA PHE A 316 -14.79 7.20 -5.12
C PHE A 316 -13.28 6.96 -5.00
N SER A 317 -12.63 7.46 -3.96
CA SER A 317 -13.08 8.70 -3.33
C SER A 317 -11.95 9.70 -3.19
N TYR A 318 -12.29 10.94 -3.50
CA TYR A 318 -11.41 12.07 -3.26
C TYR A 318 -10.97 12.09 -1.80
N ASP A 319 -11.89 11.82 -0.86
CA ASP A 319 -11.64 11.78 0.57
C ASP A 319 -10.50 10.80 0.91
N HIS A 320 -10.57 9.53 0.47
CA HIS A 320 -9.58 8.51 0.86
C HIS A 320 -8.24 8.69 0.15
N TYR A 321 -8.27 9.14 -1.11
CA TYR A 321 -7.12 9.01 -2.01
C TYR A 321 -6.53 10.34 -2.44
N GLN A 322 -7.20 11.46 -2.21
CA GLN A 322 -6.72 12.77 -2.62
C GLN A 322 -6.64 13.74 -1.44
N ALA A 323 -7.60 13.70 -0.51
CA ALA A 323 -7.68 14.65 0.59
C ALA A 323 -6.56 14.47 1.63
N PRO A 324 -6.02 15.56 2.20
CA PRO A 324 -4.82 15.48 3.05
C PRO A 324 -5.00 14.70 4.35
N LYS A 325 -6.22 14.67 4.90
CA LYS A 325 -6.49 14.07 6.21
C LYS A 325 -6.31 12.56 6.20
N LEU A 326 -6.86 11.89 5.19
CA LEU A 326 -6.82 10.44 5.07
C LEU A 326 -5.54 9.95 4.39
N THR A 327 -5.06 10.66 3.36
CA THR A 327 -3.78 10.34 2.71
C THR A 327 -2.57 10.67 3.57
N LYS A 328 -2.73 11.50 4.60
CA LYS A 328 -1.66 12.01 5.49
C LYS A 328 -0.57 12.80 4.75
N THR A 329 -0.89 13.32 3.57
CA THR A 329 -0.02 14.16 2.74
C THR A 329 -0.88 15.09 1.88
N SER A 330 -0.42 16.31 1.59
CA SER A 330 -1.19 17.24 0.76
C SER A 330 -0.91 17.10 -0.74
N ILE A 331 0.12 16.34 -1.14
CA ILE A 331 0.64 16.37 -2.52
C ILE A 331 -0.41 16.06 -3.61
N PHE A 332 -1.36 15.15 -3.34
CA PHE A 332 -2.42 14.80 -4.28
C PHE A 332 -3.49 15.90 -4.38
N HIS A 333 -3.95 16.37 -3.21
CA HIS A 333 -4.86 17.51 -3.12
C HIS A 333 -4.29 18.76 -3.78
N ASP A 334 -3.03 19.09 -3.51
CA ASP A 334 -2.36 20.27 -4.05
C ASP A 334 -2.21 20.18 -5.57
N ALA A 335 -1.86 19.00 -6.10
CA ALA A 335 -1.77 18.76 -7.53
C ALA A 335 -3.15 18.87 -8.23
N TYR A 336 -4.21 18.28 -7.65
CA TYR A 336 -5.56 18.41 -8.20
C TYR A 336 -6.10 19.84 -8.08
N LYS A 337 -5.85 20.52 -6.97
CA LYS A 337 -6.21 21.94 -6.76
C LYS A 337 -5.52 22.85 -7.75
N HIS A 338 -4.26 22.58 -8.10
CA HIS A 338 -3.58 23.28 -9.18
C HIS A 338 -4.32 23.11 -10.51
N TYR A 339 -4.69 21.88 -10.87
CA TYR A 339 -5.50 21.61 -12.06
C TYR A 339 -6.85 22.33 -12.02
N TYR A 340 -7.60 22.22 -10.91
CA TYR A 340 -8.91 22.85 -10.77
C TYR A 340 -8.85 24.37 -10.95
N THR A 341 -7.83 25.02 -10.39
CA THR A 341 -7.70 26.48 -10.42
C THR A 341 -7.17 27.03 -11.74
N THR A 342 -6.30 26.29 -12.43
CA THR A 342 -5.62 26.75 -13.66
C THR A 342 -6.24 26.18 -14.94
N GLY A 343 -6.96 25.07 -14.82
CA GLY A 343 -7.41 24.25 -15.95
C GLY A 343 -6.30 23.41 -16.60
N GLN A 344 -5.11 23.33 -16.00
CA GLN A 344 -3.96 22.62 -16.54
C GLN A 344 -3.33 21.72 -15.48
N VAL A 345 -3.03 20.47 -15.86
CA VAL A 345 -2.27 19.57 -14.99
C VAL A 345 -0.83 20.09 -14.90
N ASP A 346 -0.29 20.16 -13.68
CA ASP A 346 1.11 20.53 -13.49
C ASP A 346 2.03 19.49 -14.14
N THR A 347 2.79 19.91 -15.15
CA THR A 347 3.73 19.06 -15.88
C THR A 347 5.17 19.18 -15.37
N SER A 348 5.38 19.83 -14.23
CA SER A 348 6.70 19.94 -13.63
C SER A 348 7.20 18.57 -13.16
N SER A 349 8.44 18.26 -13.54
CA SER A 349 9.14 17.08 -13.05
C SER A 349 9.64 17.32 -11.63
N PRO A 350 9.57 16.32 -10.74
CA PRO A 350 10.27 16.37 -9.46
C PRO A 350 11.77 16.57 -9.63
N ASP A 351 12.41 17.06 -8.57
CA ASP A 351 13.87 17.07 -8.45
C ASP A 351 14.45 15.66 -8.60
N VAL A 352 15.57 15.57 -9.33
CA VAL A 352 16.29 14.31 -9.54
C VAL A 352 16.81 13.78 -8.19
N PRO A 353 16.49 12.53 -7.83
CA PRO A 353 17.08 11.89 -6.66
C PRO A 353 18.60 11.94 -6.69
N TYR A 354 19.22 12.32 -5.57
CA TYR A 354 20.67 12.49 -5.51
C TYR A 354 21.29 11.80 -4.30
N ALA A 355 22.62 11.72 -4.32
CA ALA A 355 23.41 10.99 -3.32
C ALA A 355 22.91 9.55 -3.11
N LEU A 356 22.51 8.88 -4.19
CA LEU A 356 22.20 7.46 -4.19
C LEU A 356 23.43 6.70 -3.66
N LYS A 357 23.21 5.91 -2.62
CA LYS A 357 24.21 5.05 -2.00
C LYS A 357 23.67 3.65 -1.94
N SER A 358 24.54 2.71 -2.23
CA SER A 358 24.30 1.30 -2.04
C SER A 358 25.01 0.80 -0.78
N LYS A 359 24.47 -0.27 -0.20
CA LYS A 359 25.17 -1.01 0.84
C LYS A 359 24.79 -2.48 0.73
N VAL A 360 25.76 -3.27 0.27
CA VAL A 360 25.66 -4.73 0.14
C VAL A 360 25.30 -5.37 1.48
N ARG A 361 24.53 -6.45 1.41
CA ARG A 361 24.10 -7.29 2.53
C ARG A 361 24.28 -8.75 2.12
N GLY A 362 25.42 -9.33 2.46
CA GLY A 362 25.76 -10.69 2.03
C GLY A 362 26.06 -10.79 0.53
N THR A 363 25.74 -11.95 -0.05
CA THR A 363 26.06 -12.28 -1.43
C THR A 363 24.91 -12.05 -2.41
N ASP A 364 23.69 -11.83 -1.89
CA ASP A 364 22.46 -11.84 -2.67
C ASP A 364 21.51 -10.66 -2.38
N LYS A 365 21.89 -9.72 -1.49
CA LYS A 365 21.03 -8.59 -1.11
C LYS A 365 21.80 -7.29 -1.05
N LEU A 366 21.06 -6.18 -1.17
CA LEU A 366 21.56 -4.85 -0.85
C LEU A 366 20.46 -3.91 -0.42
N THR A 367 20.89 -2.81 0.19
CA THR A 367 20.03 -1.69 0.55
C THR A 367 20.50 -0.46 -0.21
N LEU A 368 19.54 0.27 -0.79
CA LEU A 368 19.73 1.56 -1.42
C LEU A 368 19.14 2.65 -0.52
N SER A 369 19.78 3.81 -0.51
CA SER A 369 19.26 5.02 0.12
C SER A 369 19.67 6.25 -0.68
N TRP A 370 18.80 7.25 -0.74
CA TRP A 370 19.05 8.49 -1.47
C TRP A 370 18.44 9.69 -0.74
N HIS A 371 18.68 10.88 -1.27
CA HIS A 371 17.93 12.09 -0.91
C HIS A 371 16.87 12.35 -1.99
N GLY A 372 15.66 12.67 -1.54
CA GLY A 372 14.52 13.03 -2.37
C GLY A 372 13.95 14.39 -2.00
N SER A 373 12.91 14.84 -2.71
CA SER A 373 12.20 16.10 -2.45
C SER A 373 10.84 15.86 -1.77
N SER A 374 10.19 16.94 -1.33
CA SER A 374 8.89 16.90 -0.64
C SER A 374 7.72 16.53 -1.55
N ASP A 375 7.84 16.79 -2.85
CA ASP A 375 6.70 16.74 -3.78
C ASP A 375 6.66 15.41 -4.56
N VAL A 376 7.23 14.35 -3.96
CA VAL A 376 7.33 13.02 -4.55
C VAL A 376 6.25 12.11 -3.98
N PHE A 377 5.52 11.47 -4.89
CA PHE A 377 4.61 10.38 -4.55
C PHE A 377 5.39 9.08 -4.31
N TYR A 378 6.15 8.62 -5.31
CA TYR A 378 6.99 7.43 -5.19
C TYR A 378 8.25 7.51 -6.05
N TYR A 379 9.14 6.56 -5.82
CA TYR A 379 10.36 6.36 -6.58
C TYR A 379 10.30 5.03 -7.33
N VAL A 380 10.81 4.98 -8.55
CA VAL A 380 11.06 3.75 -9.30
C VAL A 380 12.56 3.45 -9.24
N ILE A 381 12.90 2.22 -8.86
CA ILE A 381 14.28 1.75 -8.76
C ILE A 381 14.60 0.93 -10.00
N TYR A 382 15.69 1.30 -10.67
CA TYR A 382 16.21 0.60 -11.84
C TYR A 382 17.50 -0.14 -11.48
N ARG A 383 17.60 -1.41 -11.90
CA ARG A 383 18.81 -2.24 -11.86
C ARG A 383 19.18 -2.60 -13.29
N ASP A 384 20.37 -2.22 -13.72
CA ASP A 384 20.88 -2.44 -15.09
C ASP A 384 19.91 -1.93 -16.18
N GLY A 385 19.27 -0.79 -15.89
CA GLY A 385 18.28 -0.16 -16.78
C GLY A 385 16.88 -0.77 -16.76
N GLN A 386 16.62 -1.80 -15.96
CA GLN A 386 15.29 -2.41 -15.81
C GLN A 386 14.66 -2.02 -14.47
N ALA A 387 13.38 -1.64 -14.47
CA ALA A 387 12.66 -1.35 -13.24
C ALA A 387 12.53 -2.64 -12.39
N VAL A 388 12.99 -2.58 -11.14
CA VAL A 388 12.97 -3.71 -10.20
C VAL A 388 12.03 -3.50 -9.02
N GLY A 389 11.50 -2.30 -8.84
CA GLY A 389 10.49 -2.03 -7.82
C GLY A 389 10.19 -0.55 -7.62
N ARG A 390 9.22 -0.28 -6.75
CA ARG A 390 8.86 1.06 -6.28
C ARG A 390 9.21 1.24 -4.81
N SER A 391 9.41 2.48 -4.38
CA SER A 391 9.47 2.85 -2.97
C SER A 391 8.72 4.15 -2.71
N TYR A 392 7.97 4.20 -1.62
CA TYR A 392 7.30 5.43 -1.11
C TYR A 392 8.17 6.18 -0.10
N THR A 393 9.41 5.72 0.09
CA THR A 393 10.40 6.36 0.97
C THR A 393 11.73 6.43 0.23
N THR A 394 12.72 7.14 0.79
CA THR A 394 14.04 7.28 0.18
C THR A 394 14.98 6.08 0.42
N LYS A 395 14.41 4.89 0.55
CA LYS A 395 15.12 3.63 0.79
C LYS A 395 14.49 2.49 -0.02
N PHE A 396 15.31 1.53 -0.45
CA PHE A 396 14.84 0.32 -1.12
C PHE A 396 15.75 -0.87 -0.78
N GLN A 397 15.18 -2.07 -0.65
CA GLN A 397 15.95 -3.29 -0.47
C GLN A 397 15.76 -4.18 -1.69
N ASP A 398 16.87 -4.57 -2.30
CA ASP A 398 16.89 -5.52 -3.41
C ASP A 398 17.42 -6.87 -2.93
N ASN A 399 16.79 -7.96 -3.38
CA ASN A 399 17.06 -9.33 -2.92
C ASN A 399 17.20 -10.28 -4.11
N GLY A 400 17.78 -11.47 -3.87
CA GLY A 400 17.92 -12.51 -4.89
C GLY A 400 18.98 -12.18 -5.95
N LEU A 401 19.96 -11.35 -5.60
CA LEU A 401 21.10 -11.01 -6.44
C LEU A 401 22.07 -12.19 -6.54
N LYS A 402 22.87 -12.19 -7.61
CA LYS A 402 23.92 -13.19 -7.78
C LYS A 402 25.16 -12.77 -6.97
N PRO A 403 25.88 -13.70 -6.33
CA PRO A 403 27.20 -13.44 -5.76
C PRO A 403 28.19 -12.97 -6.83
N ALA A 404 29.18 -12.18 -6.42
CA ALA A 404 30.24 -11.64 -7.28
C ALA A 404 29.76 -10.88 -8.53
N ALA A 405 28.54 -10.34 -8.52
CA ALA A 405 27.97 -9.65 -9.66
C ALA A 405 27.95 -8.14 -9.42
N THR A 406 28.31 -7.38 -10.46
CA THR A 406 28.20 -5.91 -10.46
C THR A 406 26.85 -5.51 -11.04
N TYR A 407 26.20 -4.59 -10.37
CA TYR A 407 24.91 -4.03 -10.73
C TYR A 407 24.98 -2.50 -10.76
N SER A 408 24.29 -1.91 -11.72
CA SER A 408 24.12 -0.46 -11.83
C SER A 408 22.73 -0.06 -11.36
N TYR A 409 22.64 0.74 -10.30
CA TYR A 409 21.37 1.24 -9.79
C TYR A 409 21.12 2.70 -10.11
N GLN A 410 19.89 3.02 -10.46
CA GLN A 410 19.39 4.39 -10.62
C GLN A 410 18.00 4.50 -10.00
N VAL A 411 17.63 5.73 -9.64
CA VAL A 411 16.32 6.04 -9.05
C VAL A 411 15.68 7.19 -9.83
N GLU A 412 14.40 7.03 -10.15
CA GLU A 412 13.52 8.06 -10.74
C GLU A 412 12.44 8.43 -9.73
N ALA A 413 12.12 9.71 -9.58
CA ALA A 413 11.03 10.18 -8.73
C ALA A 413 9.79 10.50 -9.57
N TYR A 414 8.60 10.27 -9.02
CA TYR A 414 7.31 10.60 -9.64
C TYR A 414 6.53 11.58 -8.78
N SER A 415 5.99 12.64 -9.39
CA SER A 415 5.10 13.60 -8.71
C SER A 415 3.69 13.03 -8.54
N ALA A 416 2.90 13.63 -7.64
CA ALA A 416 1.47 13.38 -7.54
C ALA A 416 0.69 13.80 -8.80
N SER A 417 1.27 14.69 -9.62
CA SER A 417 0.72 15.05 -10.94
C SER A 417 0.94 13.97 -12.01
N GLY A 418 1.86 13.02 -11.78
CA GLY A 418 2.13 11.90 -12.68
C GLY A 418 3.34 12.06 -13.60
N TYR A 419 4.21 13.04 -13.35
CA TYR A 419 5.39 13.29 -14.17
C TYR A 419 6.69 12.81 -13.49
N PRO A 420 7.58 12.13 -14.23
CA PRO A 420 8.84 11.64 -13.68
C PRO A 420 9.94 12.72 -13.66
N SER A 421 10.91 12.56 -12.77
CA SER A 421 12.21 13.24 -12.83
C SER A 421 13.11 12.61 -13.91
N GLU A 422 14.29 13.20 -14.16
CA GLU A 422 15.37 12.42 -14.78
C GLU A 422 15.86 11.32 -13.81
N LEU A 423 16.55 10.30 -14.34
CA LEU A 423 17.21 9.28 -13.52
C LEU A 423 18.36 9.87 -12.71
N SER A 424 18.53 9.40 -11.47
CA SER A 424 19.70 9.70 -10.65
C SER A 424 21.00 9.32 -11.35
N LYS A 425 22.12 9.89 -10.87
CA LYS A 425 23.45 9.33 -11.19
C LYS A 425 23.47 7.85 -10.80
N ALA A 426 24.07 7.03 -11.67
CA ALA A 426 24.19 5.60 -11.45
C ALA A 426 25.13 5.29 -10.27
N GLU A 427 24.67 4.40 -9.39
CA GLU A 427 25.46 3.82 -8.30
C GLU A 427 25.86 2.40 -8.70
N GLN A 428 27.16 2.17 -8.85
CA GLN A 428 27.70 0.86 -9.17
C GLN A 428 28.02 0.11 -7.88
N VAL A 429 27.56 -1.12 -7.78
CA VAL A 429 27.75 -1.95 -6.59
C VAL A 429 27.98 -3.39 -6.97
N THR A 430 28.94 -4.03 -6.32
CA THR A 430 29.24 -5.45 -6.54
C THR A 430 28.93 -6.25 -5.28
N THR A 431 28.04 -7.24 -5.39
CA THR A 431 27.66 -8.15 -4.29
C THR A 431 28.83 -9.02 -3.87
N ALA A 432 28.92 -9.42 -2.60
CA ALA A 432 30.04 -10.23 -2.13
C ALA A 432 30.18 -11.54 -2.92
N ALA A 433 31.43 -12.01 -3.10
CA ALA A 433 31.70 -13.19 -3.91
C ALA A 433 31.35 -14.50 -3.19
N ALA A 434 31.55 -14.54 -1.88
CA ALA A 434 31.24 -15.66 -1.03
C ALA A 434 31.13 -15.24 0.44
N ALA A 435 30.55 -16.10 1.25
CA ALA A 435 30.63 -16.06 2.70
C ALA A 435 31.63 -17.13 3.18
N VAL A 436 32.46 -16.79 4.15
CA VAL A 436 33.23 -17.76 4.94
C VAL A 436 32.46 -18.00 6.23
N ASN A 437 32.05 -19.24 6.50
CA ASN A 437 31.53 -19.61 7.81
C ASN A 437 32.70 -19.71 8.81
N LEU A 438 32.84 -18.70 9.67
CA LEU A 438 33.81 -18.63 10.75
C LEU A 438 33.55 -19.64 11.86
N ALA A 439 32.31 -20.13 11.98
CA ALA A 439 31.94 -21.15 12.95
C ALA A 439 32.40 -22.55 12.52
N LEU A 440 32.75 -22.75 11.25
CA LEU A 440 33.08 -24.06 10.70
C LEU A 440 34.20 -24.74 11.52
N ASN A 441 33.89 -25.92 12.06
CA ASN A 441 34.70 -26.75 12.95
C ASN A 441 35.19 -26.04 14.23
N LYS A 442 34.46 -25.01 14.69
CA LYS A 442 34.77 -24.31 15.95
C LYS A 442 34.05 -24.98 17.13
N PRO A 443 34.68 -24.99 18.32
CA PRO A 443 34.00 -25.47 19.50
C PRO A 443 32.85 -24.53 19.86
N TYR A 444 31.74 -25.13 20.30
CA TYR A 444 30.65 -24.40 20.92
C TYR A 444 30.26 -25.03 22.25
N THR A 445 29.61 -24.23 23.09
CA THR A 445 28.94 -24.71 24.30
C THR A 445 27.45 -24.46 24.18
N SER A 446 26.64 -25.39 24.69
CA SER A 446 25.21 -25.17 24.86
C SER A 446 24.90 -24.91 26.34
N SER A 447 24.01 -23.97 26.62
CA SER A 447 23.51 -23.75 27.99
C SER A 447 22.50 -24.82 28.44
N LEU A 448 22.01 -25.66 27.51
CA LEU A 448 21.11 -26.77 27.80
C LEU A 448 21.50 -28.02 27.00
N PRO A 449 21.60 -29.20 27.64
CA PRO A 449 21.87 -30.45 26.93
C PRO A 449 20.75 -30.79 25.94
N THR A 450 21.08 -31.56 24.92
CA THR A 450 20.13 -32.12 23.96
C THR A 450 19.34 -33.27 24.59
N HIS A 451 18.20 -33.60 23.97
CA HIS A 451 17.47 -34.81 24.34
C HIS A 451 18.23 -36.06 23.85
N PRO A 452 18.31 -37.16 24.62
CA PRO A 452 19.07 -38.36 24.22
C PRO A 452 18.63 -39.00 22.89
N ALA A 453 17.38 -38.81 22.48
CA ALA A 453 16.86 -39.31 21.20
C ALA A 453 17.29 -38.47 19.97
N TYR A 454 17.73 -37.23 20.20
CA TYR A 454 18.18 -36.29 19.17
C TYR A 454 19.44 -35.58 19.72
N PRO A 455 20.52 -36.36 19.96
CA PRO A 455 21.69 -35.89 20.67
C PRO A 455 22.52 -34.94 19.80
N ASP A 456 23.45 -34.25 20.44
CA ASP A 456 24.62 -33.69 19.75
C ASP A 456 25.68 -34.80 19.70
N THR A 457 25.84 -35.41 18.54
CA THR A 457 26.53 -36.69 18.38
C THR A 457 28.04 -36.55 18.45
N ASP A 458 28.57 -35.47 17.89
CA ASP A 458 30.02 -35.25 17.73
C ASP A 458 30.51 -33.94 18.35
N GLY A 459 29.63 -33.18 19.02
CA GLY A 459 29.92 -31.88 19.59
C GLY A 459 30.14 -30.80 18.53
N GLN A 460 29.78 -31.08 17.27
CA GLN A 460 30.09 -30.26 16.11
C GLN A 460 28.88 -29.99 15.22
N GLU A 461 27.72 -30.62 15.41
CA GLU A 461 26.50 -30.44 14.59
C GLU A 461 26.13 -28.97 14.34
N MET A 462 26.29 -28.07 15.33
CA MET A 462 26.03 -26.64 15.08
C MET A 462 27.06 -25.94 14.19
N THR A 463 28.14 -26.61 13.79
CA THR A 463 29.35 -25.98 13.24
C THR A 463 30.08 -26.85 12.22
N ASN A 464 29.54 -27.99 11.81
CA ASN A 464 30.24 -28.96 10.97
C ASN A 464 30.07 -28.67 9.47
N GLY A 465 29.23 -27.70 9.10
CA GLY A 465 28.96 -27.30 7.71
C GLY A 465 28.03 -28.25 6.97
N LYS A 466 27.40 -29.20 7.66
CA LYS A 466 26.38 -30.10 7.11
C LYS A 466 25.03 -29.61 7.58
N PHE A 467 24.05 -29.72 6.69
CA PHE A 467 22.71 -29.20 6.93
C PHE A 467 21.74 -30.37 7.07
N GLY A 468 20.89 -30.32 8.10
CA GLY A 468 19.81 -31.27 8.29
C GLY A 468 18.82 -31.26 7.13
N ALA A 469 18.42 -32.46 6.71
CA ALA A 469 17.44 -32.67 5.66
C ALA A 469 16.02 -32.26 6.11
N GLY A 470 15.08 -32.32 5.17
CA GLY A 470 13.66 -31.96 5.38
C GLY A 470 12.85 -32.94 6.25
N TYR A 471 13.48 -33.61 7.22
CA TYR A 471 12.85 -34.53 8.16
C TYR A 471 13.63 -34.58 9.49
N PHE A 472 12.94 -34.71 10.61
CA PHE A 472 13.53 -34.54 11.95
C PHE A 472 14.38 -35.71 12.44
N TRP A 473 14.35 -36.87 11.79
CA TRP A 473 15.21 -38.01 12.15
C TRP A 473 16.56 -37.99 11.42
N ASP A 474 16.88 -36.92 10.68
CA ASP A 474 18.24 -36.70 10.23
C ASP A 474 19.15 -36.45 11.44
N GLN A 475 20.34 -37.04 11.42
CA GLN A 475 21.31 -36.98 12.52
C GLN A 475 21.98 -35.61 12.63
N GLU A 476 21.90 -34.77 11.60
CA GLU A 476 22.42 -33.39 11.69
C GLU A 476 21.49 -32.49 12.55
N TRP A 477 20.24 -32.91 12.83
CA TRP A 477 19.38 -32.17 13.74
C TRP A 477 19.58 -32.60 15.20
N GLN A 478 19.86 -31.62 16.07
CA GLN A 478 19.72 -31.81 17.51
C GLN A 478 18.39 -31.26 18.05
N GLY A 479 17.80 -31.99 19.00
CA GLY A 479 16.45 -31.73 19.50
C GLY A 479 16.40 -31.41 21.00
N ARG A 480 15.55 -30.44 21.35
CA ARG A 480 15.14 -30.13 22.74
C ARG A 480 13.63 -30.07 22.83
N ASN A 481 13.08 -30.46 23.97
CA ASN A 481 11.64 -30.35 24.24
C ASN A 481 11.42 -29.35 25.38
N THR A 482 10.37 -28.55 25.25
CA THR A 482 9.96 -27.56 26.27
C THR A 482 9.24 -28.17 27.47
N GLU A 483 8.78 -29.42 27.40
CA GLU A 483 8.05 -30.15 28.45
C GLU A 483 6.93 -29.33 29.12
N GLY A 484 6.34 -28.39 28.37
CA GLY A 484 5.29 -27.49 28.86
C GLY A 484 5.75 -26.24 29.62
N THR A 485 7.05 -25.98 29.70
CA THR A 485 7.63 -24.75 30.28
C THR A 485 8.30 -23.88 29.21
N PRO A 486 8.32 -22.54 29.36
CA PRO A 486 9.11 -21.68 28.47
C PRO A 486 10.58 -22.09 28.52
N LEU A 487 11.13 -22.47 27.36
CA LEU A 487 12.51 -22.90 27.24
C LEU A 487 13.34 -21.81 26.57
N VAL A 488 14.33 -21.30 27.29
CA VAL A 488 15.36 -20.39 26.74
C VAL A 488 16.71 -21.09 26.88
N PHE A 489 17.40 -21.28 25.76
CA PHE A 489 18.73 -21.87 25.75
C PHE A 489 19.63 -21.13 24.77
N SER A 490 20.93 -21.38 24.82
CA SER A 490 21.88 -20.68 23.97
C SER A 490 23.03 -21.55 23.53
N TYR A 491 23.59 -21.20 22.37
CA TYR A 491 24.88 -21.67 21.89
C TYR A 491 25.91 -20.56 22.03
N THR A 492 27.11 -20.86 22.48
CA THR A 492 28.25 -19.93 22.45
C THR A 492 29.40 -20.54 21.69
N VAL A 493 29.77 -19.95 20.55
CA VAL A 493 30.89 -20.39 19.70
C VAL A 493 32.14 -19.57 20.04
N ASP A 494 33.28 -20.24 20.24
CA ASP A 494 34.59 -19.59 20.32
C ASP A 494 35.28 -19.62 18.95
N LEU A 495 35.43 -18.44 18.32
CA LEU A 495 36.10 -18.32 17.03
C LEU A 495 37.63 -18.52 17.14
N GLY A 496 38.17 -18.56 18.36
CA GLY A 496 39.59 -18.73 18.70
C GLY A 496 40.38 -17.43 18.79
N ALA A 497 39.93 -16.38 18.10
CA ALA A 497 40.46 -15.03 18.15
C ALA A 497 39.37 -14.02 17.78
N VAL A 498 39.61 -12.73 18.02
CA VAL A 498 38.71 -11.67 17.57
C VAL A 498 38.65 -11.66 16.04
N GLN A 499 37.49 -11.94 15.47
CA GLN A 499 37.23 -11.96 14.03
C GLN A 499 36.25 -10.87 13.64
N ARG A 500 36.31 -10.42 12.37
CA ARG A 500 35.26 -9.62 11.75
C ARG A 500 34.08 -10.52 11.39
N ILE A 501 32.90 -10.16 11.85
CA ILE A 501 31.64 -10.86 11.61
C ILE A 501 30.74 -9.93 10.81
N ASP A 502 30.26 -10.42 9.68
CA ASP A 502 29.45 -9.67 8.72
C ASP A 502 27.98 -10.13 8.71
N GLY A 503 27.72 -11.40 9.04
CA GLY A 503 26.38 -11.98 9.11
C GLY A 503 26.30 -13.16 10.07
N LEU A 504 25.10 -13.50 10.51
CA LEU A 504 24.82 -14.55 11.48
C LEU A 504 23.53 -15.27 11.07
N SER A 505 23.51 -16.60 11.12
CA SER A 505 22.25 -17.34 11.00
C SER A 505 22.29 -18.68 11.71
N ILE A 506 21.12 -19.21 12.08
CA ILE A 506 20.95 -20.56 12.62
C ILE A 506 19.72 -21.20 12.01
N ASN A 507 19.77 -22.50 11.71
CA ASN A 507 18.66 -23.22 11.09
C ASN A 507 17.79 -23.92 12.12
N PHE A 508 16.50 -23.98 11.79
CA PHE A 508 15.49 -24.71 12.53
C PHE A 508 14.70 -25.59 11.58
N PHE A 509 14.19 -26.71 12.08
CA PHE A 509 13.22 -27.53 11.36
C PHE A 509 11.83 -27.32 11.94
N GLN A 510 10.81 -27.35 11.10
CA GLN A 510 9.40 -27.40 11.51
C GLN A 510 8.78 -28.72 11.05
N ASP A 511 7.95 -29.28 11.91
CA ASP A 511 7.02 -30.38 11.64
C ASP A 511 5.94 -30.32 12.72
N LEU A 512 4.85 -29.62 12.41
CA LEU A 512 3.72 -29.38 13.28
C LEU A 512 3.01 -30.69 13.65
N GLY A 513 3.01 -31.69 12.76
CA GLY A 513 2.48 -33.02 13.03
C GLY A 513 3.23 -33.73 14.16
N SER A 514 4.55 -33.49 14.27
CA SER A 514 5.41 -33.99 15.34
C SER A 514 5.60 -33.01 16.51
N ALA A 515 4.81 -31.93 16.55
CA ALA A 515 4.94 -30.83 17.50
C ALA A 515 6.33 -30.16 17.53
N ILE A 516 7.04 -30.16 16.41
CA ILE A 516 8.29 -29.42 16.20
C ILE A 516 7.92 -28.03 15.67
N LYS A 517 8.19 -27.00 16.48
CA LYS A 517 7.82 -25.62 16.16
C LYS A 517 9.04 -24.73 16.09
N LEU A 518 8.99 -23.76 15.19
CA LEU A 518 9.96 -22.68 15.09
C LEU A 518 10.00 -21.85 16.40
N PRO A 519 11.17 -21.30 16.79
CA PRO A 519 11.30 -20.52 18.02
C PRO A 519 10.55 -19.18 17.93
N LYS A 520 10.15 -18.66 19.09
CA LYS A 520 9.50 -17.34 19.26
C LYS A 520 10.44 -16.21 18.90
N SER A 521 11.71 -16.32 19.28
CA SER A 521 12.75 -15.36 18.93
C SER A 521 14.13 -15.98 19.00
N VAL A 522 15.07 -15.41 18.24
CA VAL A 522 16.49 -15.72 18.30
C VAL A 522 17.25 -14.42 18.47
N GLU A 523 18.05 -14.30 19.52
CA GLU A 523 18.92 -13.16 19.77
C GLU A 523 20.37 -13.51 19.45
N TYR A 524 21.10 -12.58 18.86
CA TYR A 524 22.54 -12.70 18.69
C TYR A 524 23.27 -11.72 19.60
N GLN A 525 24.30 -12.21 20.28
CA GLN A 525 25.19 -11.41 21.11
C GLN A 525 26.64 -11.72 20.81
N VAL A 526 27.53 -10.78 21.10
CA VAL A 526 28.97 -10.92 20.87
C VAL A 526 29.80 -10.54 22.09
N SER A 527 30.97 -11.15 22.24
CA SER A 527 31.91 -10.86 23.31
C SER A 527 33.37 -11.05 22.87
N ASN A 528 34.30 -10.38 23.55
CA ASN A 528 35.74 -10.62 23.42
C ASN A 528 36.33 -11.46 24.56
N ASP A 529 35.64 -11.55 25.70
CA ASP A 529 36.13 -12.18 26.94
C ASP A 529 35.28 -13.37 27.40
N ASN A 530 34.19 -13.69 26.69
CA ASN A 530 33.20 -14.71 27.03
C ASN A 530 32.46 -14.46 28.36
N ILE A 531 32.52 -13.22 28.87
CA ILE A 531 31.87 -12.81 30.11
C ILE A 531 30.87 -11.68 29.81
N ASN A 532 31.37 -10.62 29.18
CA ASN A 532 30.59 -9.43 28.85
C ASN A 532 30.08 -9.55 27.42
N PHE A 533 28.77 -9.80 27.27
CA PHE A 533 28.11 -9.91 25.98
C PHE A 533 27.36 -8.62 25.63
N THR A 534 27.52 -8.18 24.39
CA THR A 534 26.76 -7.08 23.80
C THR A 534 25.76 -7.63 22.80
N SER A 535 24.50 -7.26 22.94
CA SER A 535 23.46 -7.67 21.99
C SER A 535 23.66 -7.00 20.63
N LEU A 536 23.55 -7.79 19.56
CA LEU A 536 23.46 -7.32 18.18
C LEU A 536 22.00 -7.15 17.73
N GLY A 537 21.06 -7.56 18.58
CA GLY A 537 19.64 -7.58 18.29
C GLY A 537 19.11 -8.99 18.01
N TYR A 538 17.83 -9.03 17.65
CA TYR A 538 17.13 -10.25 17.37
C TYR A 538 17.17 -10.55 15.87
N SER A 539 17.43 -11.81 15.52
CA SER A 539 16.99 -12.34 14.24
C SER A 539 15.48 -12.09 14.15
N PRO A 540 14.98 -11.39 13.15
CA PRO A 540 13.55 -11.44 12.93
C PRO A 540 13.21 -12.88 12.55
N PHE A 541 12.52 -13.59 13.46
CA PHE A 541 11.27 -14.16 12.99
C PHE A 541 10.33 -12.97 12.91
N ARG A 542 10.11 -12.52 11.67
CA ARG A 542 8.84 -11.93 11.27
C ARG A 542 8.23 -10.91 12.26
N GLN A 543 8.55 -9.64 12.04
CA GLN A 543 7.61 -8.51 12.03
C GLN A 543 8.40 -7.26 11.62
N LEU A 544 8.28 -6.81 10.38
CA LEU A 544 7.23 -5.85 10.02
C LEU A 544 6.60 -6.02 8.63
N ASN A 545 6.96 -7.03 7.83
CA ASN A 545 6.30 -7.31 6.54
C ASN A 545 6.47 -8.80 6.22
N PHE A 546 5.38 -9.58 6.20
CA PHE A 546 5.42 -11.03 6.03
C PHE A 546 5.29 -11.44 4.55
N GLY A 547 6.14 -12.36 4.09
CA GLY A 547 5.76 -13.36 3.09
C GLY A 547 5.03 -14.56 3.73
N PRO A 548 4.59 -15.58 2.98
CA PRO A 548 3.77 -16.68 3.49
C PRO A 548 4.49 -17.47 4.59
N THR A 549 3.76 -17.94 5.62
CA THR A 549 4.28 -18.84 6.66
C THR A 549 5.12 -19.96 6.04
N PRO A 550 6.31 -20.28 6.58
CA PRO A 550 7.10 -21.40 6.04
C PRO A 550 6.24 -22.66 6.02
N PRO A 551 6.34 -23.49 4.96
CA PRO A 551 5.66 -24.77 4.90
C PRO A 551 5.92 -25.61 6.15
N ASP A 552 4.98 -26.50 6.48
CA ASP A 552 5.06 -27.36 7.66
C ASP A 552 6.41 -28.08 7.74
N LEU A 553 6.84 -28.75 6.66
CA LEU A 553 8.06 -29.55 6.57
C LEU A 553 9.19 -28.81 5.85
N ALA A 554 9.74 -27.77 6.49
CA ALA A 554 10.80 -26.96 5.88
C ALA A 554 11.89 -26.55 6.87
N PRO A 555 13.18 -26.74 6.52
CA PRO A 555 14.26 -26.02 7.17
C PRO A 555 14.06 -24.50 7.02
N THR A 556 14.17 -23.79 8.13
CA THR A 556 13.96 -22.35 8.21
C THR A 556 15.16 -21.71 8.88
N SER A 557 15.83 -20.82 8.16
CA SER A 557 16.97 -20.07 8.69
C SER A 557 16.52 -18.79 9.39
N TYR A 558 17.03 -18.57 10.59
CA TYR A 558 16.89 -17.32 11.32
C TYR A 558 18.21 -16.59 11.17
N GLY A 559 18.24 -15.50 10.38
CA GLY A 559 19.44 -14.71 10.15
C GLY A 559 19.36 -13.28 10.70
N LEU A 560 20.52 -12.77 11.15
CA LEU A 560 20.76 -11.37 11.47
C LEU A 560 21.93 -10.83 10.64
N LEU A 561 21.70 -9.70 9.98
CA LEU A 561 22.74 -8.92 9.30
C LEU A 561 22.93 -7.59 10.05
N PRO A 562 23.98 -7.46 10.88
CA PRO A 562 24.25 -6.22 11.61
C PRO A 562 24.38 -5.01 10.68
N GLU A 563 23.99 -3.82 11.15
CA GLU A 563 24.17 -2.60 10.37
C GLU A 563 25.65 -2.28 10.09
N LYS A 564 26.57 -2.74 10.92
CA LYS A 564 28.01 -2.65 10.65
C LYS A 564 28.64 -3.97 11.04
N SER A 565 29.65 -4.40 10.29
CA SER A 565 30.47 -5.54 10.69
C SER A 565 30.97 -5.34 12.11
N VAL A 566 30.90 -6.39 12.91
CA VAL A 566 31.34 -6.36 14.31
C VAL A 566 32.62 -7.16 14.47
N LYS A 567 33.43 -6.80 15.48
CA LYS A 567 34.63 -7.55 15.84
C LYS A 567 34.41 -8.24 17.17
N ALA A 568 34.45 -9.57 17.16
CA ALA A 568 34.26 -10.36 18.36
C ALA A 568 34.99 -11.71 18.28
N ARG A 569 35.32 -12.28 19.43
CA ARG A 569 35.83 -13.66 19.51
C ARG A 569 34.72 -14.68 19.77
N PHE A 570 33.75 -14.32 20.60
CA PHE A 570 32.66 -15.19 20.99
C PHE A 570 31.35 -14.69 20.39
N VAL A 571 30.58 -15.62 19.83
CA VAL A 571 29.21 -15.36 19.36
C VAL A 571 28.28 -16.22 20.19
N LYS A 572 27.28 -15.59 20.79
CA LYS A 572 26.22 -16.26 21.53
C LYS A 572 24.89 -16.10 20.81
N VAL A 573 24.18 -17.20 20.63
CA VAL A 573 22.84 -17.24 20.04
C VAL A 573 21.88 -17.68 21.12
N ILE A 574 20.91 -16.85 21.48
CA ILE A 574 19.90 -17.14 22.50
C ILE A 574 18.59 -17.47 21.79
N ILE A 575 18.03 -18.63 22.09
CA ILE A 575 16.84 -19.18 21.44
C ILE A 575 15.73 -19.20 22.47
N ASN A 576 14.64 -18.50 22.17
CA ASN A 576 13.40 -18.55 22.94
C ASN A 576 12.43 -19.50 22.23
N ALA A 577 12.32 -20.73 22.73
CA ALA A 577 11.54 -21.78 22.09
C ALA A 577 10.03 -21.53 22.16
N ALA A 578 9.29 -22.15 21.23
CA ALA A 578 7.84 -22.21 21.32
C ALA A 578 7.39 -23.07 22.52
N ASN A 579 6.29 -22.68 23.18
CA ASN A 579 5.76 -23.47 24.29
C ASN A 579 5.14 -24.78 23.77
N TYR A 580 5.22 -25.84 24.58
CA TYR A 580 4.61 -27.15 24.27
C TYR A 580 5.05 -27.70 22.91
N ALA A 581 6.35 -27.61 22.64
CA ALA A 581 6.94 -28.03 21.38
C ALA A 581 8.36 -28.56 21.55
N TRP A 582 8.76 -29.34 20.55
CA TRP A 582 10.14 -29.61 20.21
C TRP A 582 10.75 -28.42 19.47
N THR A 583 12.05 -28.22 19.65
CA THR A 583 12.87 -27.30 18.86
C THR A 583 14.04 -28.10 18.31
N PHE A 584 14.10 -28.18 16.99
CA PHE A 584 15.16 -28.84 16.23
C PHE A 584 16.01 -27.76 15.61
N THR A 585 17.31 -27.81 15.87
CA THR A 585 18.26 -26.78 15.45
C THR A 585 19.48 -27.41 14.82
N ASP A 586 20.01 -26.73 13.82
CA ASP A 586 21.21 -27.14 13.12
C ASP A 586 21.93 -25.91 12.56
N GLU A 587 23.22 -26.07 12.28
CA GLU A 587 24.14 -25.18 11.60
C GLU A 587 24.00 -23.69 11.95
N LEU A 588 24.87 -23.24 12.86
CA LEU A 588 25.13 -21.85 13.15
C LEU A 588 26.18 -21.31 12.19
N LEU A 589 25.75 -20.48 11.25
CA LEU A 589 26.62 -19.76 10.33
C LEU A 589 27.04 -18.44 10.96
N ILE A 590 28.36 -18.25 11.13
CA ILE A 590 28.95 -16.96 11.50
C ILE A 590 29.73 -16.47 10.30
N GLU A 591 29.12 -15.60 9.51
CA GLU A 591 29.60 -15.30 8.17
C GLU A 591 30.56 -14.11 8.16
N ARG A 592 31.64 -14.26 7.40
CA ARG A 592 32.48 -13.17 6.94
C ARG A 592 32.42 -13.10 5.41
N TYR A 593 31.91 -12.00 4.87
CA TYR A 593 31.78 -11.82 3.44
C TYR A 593 33.10 -11.37 2.83
N THR A 594 33.48 -11.99 1.72
CA THR A 594 34.65 -11.58 0.95
C THR A 594 34.24 -10.44 0.01
N ALA A 595 34.98 -9.33 0.08
CA ALA A 595 34.87 -8.29 -0.94
C ALA A 595 35.28 -8.89 -2.29
N ASN A 596 34.68 -8.41 -3.37
CA ASN A 596 35.05 -8.87 -4.71
C ASN A 596 36.48 -8.49 -5.03
N GLY A 597 37.31 -9.50 -5.28
CA GLY A 597 38.54 -9.33 -6.06
C GLY A 597 39.46 -8.21 -5.61
N ALA A 598 39.87 -8.18 -4.34
CA ALA A 598 41.11 -7.54 -3.94
C ALA A 598 41.77 -8.38 -2.84
N ALA A 599 42.48 -9.43 -3.27
CA ALA A 599 43.63 -9.90 -2.50
C ALA A 599 44.64 -8.74 -2.48
N GLY A 600 44.53 -7.81 -1.52
CA GLY A 600 45.35 -6.59 -1.58
C GLY A 600 45.42 -5.72 -0.32
N GLU A 601 44.41 -5.69 0.56
CA GLU A 601 44.49 -4.82 1.74
C GLU A 601 45.05 -5.53 2.99
N ASP A 602 44.86 -6.84 3.15
CA ASP A 602 45.40 -7.58 4.31
C ASP A 602 46.92 -7.86 4.21
N SER A 603 47.52 -7.75 3.02
CA SER A 603 48.97 -7.95 2.84
C SER A 603 49.81 -6.73 3.25
N GLN A 604 49.21 -5.55 3.40
CA GLN A 604 49.96 -4.35 3.83
C GLN A 604 50.03 -4.15 5.34
N GLN A 605 49.15 -4.79 6.14
CA GLN A 605 49.23 -4.70 7.61
C GLN A 605 50.06 -5.81 8.26
N GLN A 606 50.10 -7.02 7.70
CA GLN A 606 50.97 -8.09 8.23
C GLN A 606 52.48 -7.81 8.04
N GLY A 607 52.86 -7.03 7.03
CA GLY A 607 54.25 -6.58 6.84
C GLY A 607 54.71 -5.49 7.82
N ALA A 608 53.77 -4.70 8.37
CA ALA A 608 54.09 -3.58 9.25
C ALA A 608 54.37 -4.02 10.70
N GLU A 609 53.73 -5.10 11.18
CA GLU A 609 53.96 -5.65 12.54
C GLU A 609 55.28 -6.43 12.64
N ALA A 610 55.67 -7.17 11.59
CA ALA A 610 56.95 -7.89 11.58
C ALA A 610 58.20 -6.97 11.59
N SER A 611 58.06 -5.72 11.10
CA SER A 611 59.16 -4.73 11.12
C SER A 611 59.30 -3.98 12.45
N ARG A 612 58.28 -4.02 13.32
CA ARG A 612 58.30 -3.33 14.63
C ARG A 612 58.94 -4.17 15.73
N ASP A 613 58.93 -5.50 15.62
CA ASP A 613 59.54 -6.40 16.62
C ASP A 613 61.06 -6.55 16.47
N THR A 614 61.64 -6.23 15.30
CA THR A 614 63.10 -6.24 15.09
C THR A 614 63.80 -4.96 15.57
N ALA A 615 63.06 -3.88 15.84
CA ALA A 615 63.63 -2.60 16.29
C ALA A 615 63.67 -2.42 17.83
N ARG A 616 63.08 -3.34 18.61
CA ARG A 616 63.04 -3.26 20.09
C ARG A 616 64.12 -4.06 20.83
N GLY A 617 65.01 -4.76 20.11
CA GLY A 617 66.05 -5.61 20.69
C GLY A 617 67.43 -4.97 20.90
N LEU A 618 67.62 -3.70 20.53
CA LEU A 618 68.93 -3.05 20.54
C LEU A 618 68.79 -1.64 21.11
N PHE A 619 68.65 -1.45 22.41
CA PHE A 619 69.07 -0.26 23.17
C PHE A 619 68.61 -0.41 24.63
N ASP A 620 69.37 -1.16 25.44
CA ASP A 620 69.53 -0.79 26.85
C ASP A 620 70.68 -1.56 27.52
N ARG A 621 71.86 -0.93 27.61
CA ARG A 621 72.84 -1.20 28.68
C ARG A 621 73.60 0.09 29.03
N GLN A 622 73.33 0.55 30.27
CA GLN A 622 74.18 1.33 31.20
C GLN A 622 74.34 2.86 31.02
N PRO A 623 74.73 3.61 32.09
CA PRO A 623 74.44 3.44 33.53
C PRO A 623 74.01 4.74 34.25
N ALA A 624 73.54 4.59 35.49
CA ALA A 624 73.09 5.64 36.40
C ALA A 624 74.24 6.48 37.00
N HIS A 625 74.05 7.81 37.12
CA HIS A 625 74.69 8.66 38.13
C HIS A 625 73.99 10.03 38.28
N HIS A 626 73.62 10.39 39.52
CA HIS A 626 73.79 11.69 40.22
C HIS A 626 72.77 11.80 41.38
N ALA A 627 73.22 11.71 42.65
CA ALA A 627 73.67 12.81 43.52
C ALA A 627 72.49 13.77 43.84
N ARG A 628 71.72 13.54 44.91
CA ARG A 628 71.89 14.00 46.30
C ARG A 628 72.23 15.50 46.43
N ASP A 629 71.24 16.25 46.93
CA ASP A 629 71.44 17.46 47.72
C ASP A 629 71.32 17.16 49.21
N ASN A 630 72.36 17.54 49.95
CA ASN A 630 72.35 18.13 51.28
C ASN A 630 73.75 18.69 51.52
N GLY A 631 73.89 20.03 51.53
CA GLY A 631 75.11 20.74 51.92
C GLY A 631 75.59 21.77 50.90
#